data_AF-A0A3A0VSI3-F1
#
_entry.id   AF-A0A3A0VSI3-F1
#
_cell.length_a   1.000
_cell.length_b   1.000
_cell.length_c   1.000
_cell.angle_alpha   90.00
_cell.angle_beta   90.00
_cell.angle_gamma   90.00
#
_symmetry.space_group_name_H-M   'P 1'
#
loop_
_entity.id
_entity.type
_entity.pdbx_description
1 polymer ?
#
loop_
_entity_poly.entity_id
_entity_poly.type
_entity_poly.pdbx_seq_one_letter_code
_entity_poly.pdbx_strand_id
1 'polypeptide(L)' 'MAGQDPRTKFSNKDFPKQEQPVPGLQSKLDPKPDCGETSYTGYG' A
#
# COMPACT_ATOMS: atom_id res chain seq x y z
N MET A 1 -11.87 10.67 20.01
CA MET A 1 -10.70 9.99 19.42
C MET A 1 -10.19 10.91 18.31
N ALA A 2 -9.06 11.58 18.51
CA ALA A 2 -8.51 12.51 17.53
C ALA A 2 -8.24 11.75 16.22
N GLY A 3 -8.91 12.17 15.14
CA GLY A 3 -8.84 11.53 13.83
C GLY A 3 -7.39 11.49 13.35
N GLN A 4 -6.93 10.30 12.97
CA GLN A 4 -5.60 10.10 12.42
C GLN A 4 -5.40 11.01 11.20
N ASP A 5 -4.37 11.85 11.25
CA ASP A 5 -4.04 12.79 10.18
C ASP A 5 -3.84 12.01 8.86
N PRO A 6 -4.62 12.30 7.80
CA PRO A 6 -4.53 11.57 6.54
C PRO A 6 -3.15 11.68 5.87
N ARG A 7 -2.35 12.71 6.21
CA ARG A 7 -1.03 12.96 5.63
C ARG A 7 0.06 12.00 6.11
N THR A 8 -0.17 11.32 7.24
CA THR A 8 0.76 10.34 7.81
C THR A 8 0.25 8.90 7.68
N LYS A 9 -0.86 8.68 6.98
CA LYS A 9 -1.47 7.34 6.81
C LYS A 9 -0.65 6.40 5.93
N PHE A 10 0.20 6.94 5.06
CA PHE A 10 1.01 6.16 4.12
C PHE A 10 2.49 6.52 4.27
N SER A 11 3.35 5.55 3.97
CA SER A 11 4.79 5.73 4.04
C SER A 11 5.26 6.69 2.94
N ASN A 12 5.89 7.79 3.32
CA ASN A 12 6.58 8.72 2.40
C ASN A 12 8.05 8.31 2.15
N LYS A 13 8.43 7.06 2.48
CA LYS A 13 9.81 6.60 2.34
C LYS A 13 10.14 6.33 0.87
N ASP A 14 11.36 6.65 0.46
CA ASP A 14 11.87 6.29 -0.86
C ASP A 14 11.75 4.78 -1.10
N PHE A 15 11.21 4.42 -2.26
CA PHE A 15 11.04 3.03 -2.65
C PHE A 15 12.37 2.42 -3.11
N PRO A 16 12.70 1.19 -2.71
CA PRO A 16 13.86 0.49 -3.24
C PRO A 16 13.68 0.22 -4.75
N LYS A 17 14.81 0.12 -5.47
CA LYS A 17 14.82 -0.33 -6.88
C LYS A 17 14.22 -1.75 -6.94
N GLN A 18 13.09 -1.89 -7.63
CA GLN A 18 12.28 -3.11 -7.69
C GLN A 18 11.87 -3.44 -9.13
N GLU A 19 12.84 -3.50 -10.04
CA GLU A 19 12.62 -3.87 -11.43
C GLU A 19 12.09 -5.31 -11.53
N GLN A 20 11.04 -5.52 -12.33
CA GLN A 20 10.44 -6.83 -12.58
C GLN A 20 10.11 -7.03 -14.07
N PRO A 21 10.25 -8.26 -14.60
CA PRO A 21 9.82 -8.58 -15.96
C PRO A 21 8.28 -8.51 -16.06
N VAL A 22 7.77 -7.97 -17.17
CA VAL A 22 6.34 -7.88 -17.49
C VAL A 22 5.71 -9.29 -17.44
N PRO A 23 4.55 -9.50 -16.78
CA PRO A 23 3.59 -8.49 -16.28
C PRO A 23 3.90 -7.85 -14.91
N GLY A 24 4.96 -8.26 -14.22
CA GLY A 24 5.22 -7.84 -12.83
C GLY A 24 4.23 -8.46 -11.84
N LEU A 25 4.69 -8.77 -10.62
CA LEU A 25 3.85 -9.34 -9.55
C LEU A 25 3.84 -8.41 -8.34
N GLN A 26 2.64 -7.99 -7.95
CA GLN A 26 2.42 -7.13 -6.79
C GLN A 26 2.97 -7.74 -5.49
N SER A 27 2.97 -9.07 -5.35
CA SER A 27 3.53 -9.79 -4.19
C SER A 27 5.04 -9.64 -4.02
N LYS A 28 5.74 -9.21 -5.06
CA LYS A 28 7.21 -9.06 -5.08
C LYS A 28 7.66 -7.60 -4.94
N LEU A 29 6.72 -6.67 -4.71
CA LEU A 29 7.00 -5.26 -4.45
C LEU A 29 7.32 -5.07 -2.97
N ASP A 30 8.26 -4.17 -2.69
CA ASP A 30 8.60 -3.74 -1.32
C ASP A 30 8.43 -2.21 -1.23
N PRO A 31 7.55 -1.70 -0.35
CA PRO A 31 6.58 -2.43 0.49
C PRO A 31 5.39 -2.97 -0.33
N LYS A 32 4.75 -4.04 0.17
CA LYS A 32 3.54 -4.61 -0.45
C LYS A 32 2.43 -3.54 -0.51
N PRO A 33 1.81 -3.29 -1.67
CA PRO A 33 0.70 -2.35 -1.76
C PRO A 33 -0.51 -2.83 -0.95
N ASP A 34 -1.08 -1.94 -0.14
CA ASP A 34 -2.34 -2.16 0.56
C ASP A 34 -3.51 -1.84 -0.38
N CYS A 35 -4.18 -2.89 -0.88
CA CYS A 35 -5.35 -2.79 -1.75
C CYS A 35 -6.68 -2.77 -0.99
N GLY A 36 -6.67 -2.45 0.32
CA GLY A 36 -7.87 -2.48 1.13
C GLY A 36 -8.29 -3.88 1.55
N GLU A 37 -7.39 -4.88 1.43
CA GLU A 37 -7.64 -6.28 1.82
C GLU A 37 -8.12 -6.40 3.27
N THR A 38 -7.65 -5.50 4.15
CA THR A 38 -7.96 -5.50 5.59
C THR A 38 -8.78 -4.29 6.03
N SER A 39 -8.86 -3.23 5.22
CA SER A 39 -9.50 -1.97 5.59
C SER A 39 -10.82 -1.71 4.86
N TYR A 40 -11.13 -2.46 3.80
CA TYR A 40 -12.40 -2.34 3.10
C TYR A 40 -13.50 -3.15 3.80
N THR A 41 -14.44 -2.46 4.45
CA THR A 41 -15.70 -3.05 4.93
C THR A 41 -16.81 -2.68 3.95
N GLY A 42 -17.37 -3.68 3.27
CA GLY A 42 -18.51 -3.50 2.38
C GLY A 42 -19.78 -3.17 3.19
N TYR A 43 -20.45 -2.08 2.84
CA TYR A 43 -21.80 -1.79 3.30
C TYR A 43 -22.74 -2.09 2.14
N GLY A 44 -23.45 -3.21 2.24
CA GLY A 44 -24.49 -3.64 1.29
C GLY A 44 -25.81 -2.94 1.52
#